data_AF-A0AAP8N670-F1
#
_entry.id   AF-A0AAP8N670-F1
#
_cell.length_a   1.000
_cell.length_b   1.000
_cell.length_c   1.000
_cell.angle_alpha   90.00
_cell.angle_beta   90.00
_cell.angle_gamma   90.00
#
_symmetry.space_group_name_H-M   'P 1'
#
loop_
_entity.id
_entity.type
_entity.pdbx_description
1 polymer ?
#
loop_
_entity_poly.entity_id
_entity_poly.type
_entity_poly.pdbx_seq_one_letter_code
_entity_poly.pdbx_strand_id
1 'polypeptide(L)'
;NAARQGLPLAGVVSFHGALATNTPAVPGSVKAKILVEHGALDSMVTAENVTAFKTEMDKAGADYKFVSLEGAKHGFSNPDADRLS
;
A
#
# COMPACT_ATOMS: atom_id res chain seq x y z
N ASN A 1 -2.20 9.41 -1.78
CA ASN A 1 -2.30 9.78 -3.21
C ASN A 1 -1.11 10.55 -3.79
N ALA A 2 -0.30 11.24 -2.99
CA ALA A 2 0.86 12.02 -3.50
C ALA A 2 1.82 11.24 -4.42
N ALA A 3 2.13 9.97 -4.10
CA ALA A 3 2.96 9.12 -4.96
C ALA A 3 2.34 8.87 -6.35
N ARG A 4 1.05 8.53 -6.39
CA ARG A 4 0.29 8.29 -7.64
C ARG A 4 0.25 9.52 -8.54
N GLN A 5 0.17 10.70 -7.92
CA GLN A 5 0.18 12.01 -8.58
C GLN A 5 1.57 12.47 -9.04
N GLY A 6 2.64 11.72 -8.73
CA GLY A 6 3.98 12.07 -9.18
C GLY A 6 4.57 13.31 -8.51
N LEU A 7 4.12 13.66 -7.31
CA LEU A 7 4.72 14.75 -6.55
C LEU A 7 6.21 14.45 -6.29
N PRO A 8 7.08 15.48 -6.17
CA PRO A 8 8.53 15.31 -6.05
C PRO A 8 8.92 14.79 -4.66
N LEU A 9 8.69 13.50 -4.43
CA LEU A 9 9.00 12.78 -3.21
C LEU A 9 10.16 11.82 -3.47
N ALA A 10 11.11 11.73 -2.53
CA ALA A 10 12.20 10.76 -2.61
C ALA A 10 11.71 9.31 -2.42
N GLY A 11 10.67 9.12 -1.61
CA GLY A 11 10.08 7.81 -1.34
C GLY A 11 8.79 7.93 -0.53
N VAL A 12 7.98 6.88 -0.53
CA VAL A 12 6.75 6.76 0.25
C VAL A 12 6.69 5.39 0.90
N VAL A 13 6.33 5.36 2.19
CA VAL A 13 6.08 4.12 2.93
C VAL A 13 4.64 4.11 3.41
N SER A 14 3.93 3.01 3.14
CA SER A 14 2.60 2.73 3.67
C SER A 14 2.70 1.65 4.73
N PHE A 15 2.20 1.92 5.93
CA PHE A 15 1.96 0.91 6.95
C PHE A 15 0.46 0.73 7.04
N HIS A 16 -0.02 -0.49 6.77
CA HIS A 16 -1.45 -0.85 6.83
C HIS A 16 -2.42 0.14 6.16
N GLY A 17 -1.95 0.90 5.18
CA GLY A 17 -2.77 1.88 4.50
C GLY A 17 -3.82 1.23 3.60
N ALA A 18 -4.96 1.91 3.43
CA ALA A 18 -5.93 1.55 2.41
C ALA A 18 -5.28 1.60 1.01
N LEU A 19 -5.37 0.49 0.27
CA LEU A 19 -4.77 0.37 -1.06
C LEU A 19 -5.72 0.82 -2.18
N ALA A 20 -7.03 0.73 -1.95
CA ALA A 20 -8.06 1.16 -2.88
C ALA A 20 -7.96 2.66 -3.18
N THR A 21 -8.30 3.05 -4.41
CA THR A 21 -8.23 4.46 -4.84
C THR A 21 -9.23 4.76 -5.95
N ASN A 22 -9.70 6.01 -5.97
CA ASN A 22 -10.47 6.57 -7.09
C ASN A 22 -9.57 7.30 -8.10
N THR A 23 -8.26 7.39 -7.83
CA THR A 23 -7.29 8.11 -8.65
C THR A 23 -6.07 7.22 -8.91
N PRO A 24 -6.22 6.18 -9.76
CA PRO A 24 -5.13 5.25 -10.04
C PRO A 24 -3.96 5.95 -10.73
N ALA A 25 -2.74 5.44 -10.49
CA ALA A 25 -1.54 5.84 -11.21
C ALA A 25 -1.66 5.51 -12.71
N VAL A 26 -1.05 6.36 -13.52
CA VAL A 26 -0.94 6.16 -14.97
C VAL A 26 0.53 5.85 -15.32
N PRO A 27 0.83 5.23 -16.47
CA PRO A 27 2.20 4.91 -16.87
C PRO A 27 3.16 6.10 -16.72
N GLY A 28 4.23 5.89 -15.95
CA GLY A 28 5.27 6.88 -15.71
C GLY A 28 4.89 8.00 -14.72
N SER A 29 3.70 7.99 -14.11
CA SER A 29 3.31 9.05 -13.14
C SER A 29 4.02 8.91 -11.80
N VAL A 30 4.28 7.68 -11.35
CA VAL A 30 4.93 7.43 -10.06
C VAL A 30 6.44 7.66 -10.19
N LYS A 31 6.95 8.66 -9.47
CA LYS A 31 8.39 9.00 -9.45
C LYS A 31 9.12 8.54 -8.19
N ALA A 32 8.39 8.44 -7.08
CA ALA A 32 8.93 8.03 -5.80
C ALA A 32 9.09 6.51 -5.73
N LYS A 33 10.06 6.04 -4.95
CA LYS A 33 10.11 4.62 -4.55
C LYS A 33 9.04 4.33 -3.51
N ILE A 34 8.36 3.19 -3.63
CA ILE A 34 7.25 2.84 -2.74
C ILE A 34 7.60 1.60 -1.91
N LEU A 35 7.35 1.67 -0.61
CA LEU A 35 7.31 0.50 0.27
C LEU A 35 5.91 0.35 0.87
N VAL A 36 5.35 -0.84 0.80
CA VAL A 36 4.07 -1.18 1.43
C VAL A 36 4.30 -2.30 2.42
N GLU A 37 4.06 -2.01 3.70
CA GLU A 37 4.06 -2.96 4.81
C GLU A 37 2.60 -3.29 5.15
N HIS A 38 2.19 -4.52 4.88
CA HIS A 38 0.80 -4.95 4.98
C HIS A 38 0.67 -6.18 5.86
N GLY A 39 -0.31 -6.19 6.77
CA GLY A 39 -0.59 -7.34 7.62
C GLY A 39 -1.29 -8.46 6.85
N ALA A 40 -0.77 -9.69 6.92
CA ALA A 40 -1.35 -10.83 6.21
C ALA A 40 -2.75 -11.22 6.71
N LEU A 41 -3.10 -10.83 7.94
CA LEU A 41 -4.40 -11.05 8.57
C LEU A 41 -5.28 -9.80 8.59
N ASP A 42 -4.97 -8.80 7.76
CA ASP A 42 -5.78 -7.59 7.61
C ASP A 42 -7.13 -7.93 6.93
N SER A 43 -8.22 -7.83 7.69
CA SER A 43 -9.59 -8.05 7.18
C SER A 43 -10.20 -6.82 6.52
N MET A 44 -9.59 -5.63 6.65
CA MET A 44 -10.09 -4.38 6.08
C MET A 44 -9.58 -4.14 4.65
N VAL A 45 -8.41 -4.65 4.32
CA VAL A 45 -7.88 -4.62 2.95
C VAL A 45 -7.93 -6.01 2.35
N THR A 46 -8.86 -6.22 1.43
CA THR A 46 -9.07 -7.53 0.78
C THR A 46 -7.89 -7.93 -0.12
N ALA A 47 -7.77 -9.24 -0.40
CA ALA A 47 -6.80 -9.76 -1.36
C ALA A 47 -6.98 -9.15 -2.78
N GLU A 48 -8.22 -8.79 -3.13
CA GLU A 48 -8.52 -8.09 -4.38
C GLU A 48 -7.93 -6.67 -4.40
N ASN A 49 -8.03 -5.92 -3.29
CA ASN A 49 -7.38 -4.61 -3.17
C ASN A 49 -5.86 -4.71 -3.32
N VAL A 50 -5.24 -5.72 -2.71
CA VAL A 50 -3.80 -5.98 -2.85
C VAL A 50 -3.43 -6.30 -4.30
N THR A 51 -4.21 -7.16 -4.95
CA THR A 51 -3.97 -7.56 -6.35
C THR A 51 -4.16 -6.40 -7.31
N ALA A 52 -5.20 -5.59 -7.11
CA ALA A 52 -5.45 -4.39 -7.89
C ALA A 52 -4.33 -3.36 -7.74
N PHE A 53 -3.84 -3.15 -6.51
CA PHE A 53 -2.71 -2.26 -6.25
C PHE A 53 -1.43 -2.73 -6.95
N LYS A 54 -1.07 -4.01 -6.84
CA LYS A 54 0.12 -4.55 -7.52
C LYS A 54 0.03 -4.37 -9.04
N THR A 55 -1.12 -4.74 -9.61
CA THR A 55 -1.41 -4.56 -11.03
C THR A 55 -1.31 -3.09 -11.47
N GLU A 56 -1.81 -2.16 -10.65
CA GLU A 56 -1.71 -0.73 -10.89
C GLU A 56 -0.25 -0.27 -10.91
N MET A 57 0.55 -0.64 -9.90
CA MET A 57 1.96 -0.25 -9.80
C MET A 57 2.81 -0.85 -10.93
N ASP A 58 2.55 -2.11 -11.30
CA ASP A 58 3.21 -2.77 -12.42
C ASP A 58 2.91 -2.04 -13.74
N LYS A 59 1.63 -1.72 -14.01
CA LYS A 59 1.20 -0.96 -15.20
C LYS A 59 1.74 0.47 -15.21
N ALA A 60 1.87 1.10 -14.03
CA ALA A 60 2.45 2.42 -13.90
C ALA A 60 3.97 2.43 -14.13
N GLY A 61 4.62 1.26 -14.10
CA GLY A 61 6.08 1.15 -14.13
C GLY A 61 6.75 1.69 -12.85
N ALA A 62 6.05 1.58 -11.71
CA ALA A 62 6.53 2.11 -10.44
C ALA A 62 7.61 1.20 -9.81
N ASP A 63 8.61 1.80 -9.17
CA ASP A 63 9.55 1.09 -8.29
C ASP A 63 8.88 0.90 -6.92
N TYR A 64 8.35 -0.30 -6.67
CA TYR A 64 7.69 -0.63 -5.41
C TYR A 64 8.13 -1.97 -4.82
N LYS A 65 8.08 -2.04 -3.49
CA LYS A 65 8.18 -3.27 -2.72
C LYS A 65 6.93 -3.45 -1.88
N PHE A 66 6.37 -4.65 -1.94
CA PHE A 66 5.25 -5.06 -1.09
C PHE A 66 5.73 -6.14 -0.11
N VAL A 67 5.60 -5.88 1.18
CA VAL A 67 5.96 -6.79 2.27
C VAL A 67 4.68 -7.23 2.97
N SER A 68 4.45 -8.54 2.99
CA SER A 68 3.38 -9.17 3.76
C SER A 68 3.95 -9.59 5.11
N LEU A 69 3.36 -9.09 6.19
CA LEU A 69 3.75 -9.39 7.56
C LEU A 69 2.85 -10.51 8.08
N GLU A 70 3.41 -11.72 8.15
CA GLU A 70 2.70 -12.90 8.66
C GLU A 70 2.23 -12.69 10.11
N GLY A 71 0.97 -13.05 10.39
CA GLY A 71 0.36 -12.90 11.71
C GLY A 71 -0.06 -11.47 12.09
N ALA A 72 0.28 -10.46 11.27
CA ALA A 72 -0.10 -9.07 11.53
C ALA A 72 -1.51 -8.75 10.97
N LYS A 73 -2.32 -8.04 11.76
CA LYS A 73 -3.62 -7.46 11.36
C LYS A 73 -3.44 -6.03 10.84
N HIS A 74 -4.51 -5.31 10.53
CA HIS A 74 -4.43 -3.93 10.03
C HIS A 74 -3.60 -3.02 10.94
N GLY A 75 -4.00 -2.79 12.20
CA GLY A 75 -3.31 -1.85 13.08
C GLY A 75 -1.97 -2.33 13.68
N PHE A 76 -1.20 -3.19 13.00
CA PHE A 76 -0.05 -3.90 13.57
C PHE A 76 1.04 -3.00 14.18
N SER A 77 1.12 -1.73 13.81
CA SER A 77 2.08 -0.78 14.39
C SER A 77 1.59 -0.14 15.70
N ASN A 78 0.35 -0.40 16.10
CA ASN A 78 -0.25 0.10 17.32
C ASN A 78 -0.53 -1.07 18.28
N PRO A 79 0.13 -1.15 19.44
CA PRO A 79 -0.06 -2.25 20.39
C PRO A 79 -1.50 -2.34 20.93
N ASP A 80 -2.28 -1.26 20.88
CA ASP A 80 -3.68 -1.23 21.29
C ASP A 80 -4.67 -1.57 20.15
N ALA A 81 -4.20 -1.82 18.93
CA ALA A 81 -5.07 -2.03 17.76
C ALA A 81 -6.08 -3.18 17.92
N ASP A 82 -5.72 -4.17 18.74
CA ASP A 82 -6.51 -5.39 18.95
C ASP A 82 -7.34 -5.33 20.24
N ARG A 83 -7.29 -4.23 21.01
CA ARG A 83 -7.92 -4.16 22.34
C ARG A 83 -9.45 -4.25 22.30
N LEU A 84 -10.06 -4.05 21.13
CA LEU A 84 -11.51 -4.04 20.92
C LEU A 84 -11.98 -4.96 19.79
N SER A 85 -11.08 -5.77 19.19
CA SER A 85 -11.36 -6.66 18.06
C SER A 85 -11.68 -8.08 18.49
#